data_AF-A0A0G1LLS1-F1
#
_entry.id   AF-A0A0G1LLS1-F1
#
_cell.length_a   1.000
_cell.length_b   1.000
_cell.length_c   1.000
_cell.angle_alpha   90.00
_cell.angle_beta   90.00
_cell.angle_gamma   90.00
#
_symmetry.space_group_name_H-M   'P 1'
#
loop_
_entity.id
_entity.type
_entity.pdbx_description
1 polymer ?
#
loop_
_entity_poly.entity_id
_entity_poly.type
_entity_poly.pdbx_seq_one_letter_code
_entity_poly.pdbx_strand_id
1 'polypeptide(L)'
;MANTHSAKKAIRSSAKKYEQNTFWKRRIKTARKSLATSLEAKNKDTGALKEMLSTFFSVLDRAAKNKVIHKNRASRLKSKYALKL
;
A
#
# COMPACT_ATOMS: atom_id res chain seq x y z
N MET A 1 14.68 -25.79 14.79
CA MET A 1 13.49 -26.41 14.18
C MET A 1 12.27 -26.09 15.04
N ALA A 2 11.05 -26.01 14.49
CA ALA A 2 9.86 -25.81 15.32
C ALA A 2 9.52 -27.11 16.05
N ASN A 3 9.90 -27.20 17.32
CA ASN A 3 9.81 -28.43 18.10
C ASN A 3 8.40 -28.68 18.65
N THR A 4 7.64 -27.62 18.95
CA THR A 4 6.25 -27.71 19.44
C THR A 4 5.23 -27.62 18.33
N HIS A 5 4.04 -28.23 18.53
CA HIS A 5 2.93 -28.14 17.58
C HIS A 5 2.47 -26.70 17.34
N SER A 6 2.49 -25.85 18.38
CA SER A 6 2.18 -24.43 18.28
C SER A 6 3.18 -23.68 17.39
N ALA A 7 4.47 -23.96 17.50
CA ALA A 7 5.50 -23.36 16.66
C ALA A 7 5.35 -23.76 15.18
N LYS A 8 5.05 -25.04 14.89
CA LYS A 8 4.78 -25.50 13.51
C LYS A 8 3.56 -24.80 12.90
N LYS A 9 2.50 -24.55 13.71
CA LYS A 9 1.33 -23.76 13.29
C LYS A 9 1.68 -22.29 13.08
N ALA A 10 2.50 -21.70 13.95
CA ALA A 10 2.93 -20.31 13.84
C ALA A 10 3.67 -20.05 12.52
N ILE A 11 4.59 -20.93 12.12
CA ILE A 11 5.31 -20.85 10.82
C ILE A 11 4.34 -20.79 9.64
N ARG A 12 3.38 -21.73 9.57
CA ARG A 12 2.38 -21.76 8.50
C ARG A 12 1.54 -20.48 8.46
N SER A 13 1.10 -20.01 9.62
CA SER A 13 0.30 -18.78 9.72
C SER A 13 1.10 -17.53 9.34
N SER A 14 2.40 -17.51 9.66
CA SER A 14 3.32 -16.41 9.34
C SER A 14 3.55 -16.31 7.84
N ALA A 15 3.82 -17.44 7.17
CA ALA A 15 3.99 -17.50 5.72
C ALA A 15 2.77 -16.96 4.97
N LYS A 16 1.56 -17.41 5.34
CA LYS A 16 0.30 -16.91 4.77
C LYS A 16 0.12 -15.39 4.95
N LYS A 17 0.41 -14.87 6.15
CA LYS A 17 0.35 -13.43 6.42
C LYS A 17 1.40 -12.66 5.64
N TYR A 18 2.61 -13.23 5.51
CA TYR A 18 3.71 -12.62 4.77
C TYR A 18 3.36 -12.41 3.30
N GLU A 19 2.78 -13.41 2.63
CA GLU A 19 2.34 -13.31 1.24
C GLU A 19 1.31 -12.19 1.05
N GLN A 20 0.26 -12.17 1.87
CA GLN A 20 -0.78 -11.15 1.84
C GLN A 20 -0.20 -9.74 2.07
N ASN A 21 0.65 -9.59 3.09
CA ASN A 21 1.28 -8.32 3.40
C ASN A 21 2.21 -7.85 2.27
N THR A 22 2.93 -8.77 1.64
CA THR A 22 3.84 -8.48 0.54
C THR A 22 3.09 -8.00 -0.69
N PHE A 23 1.97 -8.64 -1.04
CA PHE A 23 1.07 -8.20 -2.11
C PHE A 23 0.62 -6.74 -1.92
N TRP A 24 0.07 -6.42 -0.74
CA TRP A 24 -0.40 -5.07 -0.43
C TRP A 24 0.73 -4.04 -0.41
N LYS A 25 1.87 -4.36 0.20
CA LYS A 25 3.05 -3.48 0.21
C LYS A 25 3.56 -3.19 -1.21
N ARG A 26 3.59 -4.20 -2.08
CA ARG A 26 3.99 -4.05 -3.48
C ARG A 26 2.99 -3.19 -4.24
N ARG A 27 1.68 -3.42 -4.07
CA ARG A 27 0.62 -2.61 -4.69
C ARG A 27 0.72 -1.13 -4.31
N ILE A 28 0.93 -0.82 -3.02
CA ILE A 28 1.16 0.55 -2.56
C ILE A 28 2.42 1.14 -3.21
N LYS A 29 3.52 0.38 -3.27
CA LYS A 29 4.79 0.84 -3.86
C LYS A 29 4.63 1.16 -5.35
N THR A 30 3.94 0.31 -6.11
CA THR A 30 3.70 0.53 -7.54
C THR A 30 2.82 1.74 -7.79
N ALA A 31 1.68 1.84 -7.12
CA ALA A 31 0.77 2.99 -7.25
C ALA A 31 1.47 4.31 -6.86
N ARG A 32 2.27 4.29 -5.78
CA ARG A 32 3.07 5.42 -5.35
C ARG A 32 4.11 5.85 -6.40
N LYS A 33 4.82 4.89 -7.01
CA LYS A 33 5.81 5.16 -8.04
C LYS A 33 5.15 5.77 -9.28
N SER A 34 4.07 5.17 -9.75
CA SER A 34 3.30 5.66 -10.90
C SER A 34 2.81 7.09 -10.69
N LEU A 35 2.27 7.40 -9.51
CA LEU A 35 1.87 8.77 -9.18
C LEU A 35 3.04 9.74 -9.15
N ALA A 36 4.18 9.34 -8.55
CA ALA A 36 5.36 10.20 -8.50
C ALA A 36 5.90 10.52 -9.89
N THR A 37 5.99 9.52 -10.77
CA THR A 37 6.46 9.71 -12.16
C THR A 37 5.51 10.60 -12.96
N SER A 38 4.20 10.45 -12.79
CA SER A 38 3.21 11.29 -13.49
C SER A 38 3.20 12.74 -12.98
N LEU A 39 3.53 12.98 -11.71
CA LEU A 39 3.66 14.33 -11.15
C LEU A 39 4.92 15.07 -11.65
N GLU A 40 5.99 14.33 -11.95
CA GLU A 40 7.26 14.86 -12.47
C GLU A 40 7.24 15.09 -14.00
N ALA A 41 6.26 14.52 -14.71
CA ALA A 41 6.12 14.69 -16.14
C ALA A 41 5.79 16.15 -16.51
N LYS A 42 6.36 16.64 -17.62
CA LYS A 42 6.14 18.02 -18.12
C LYS A 42 4.70 18.27 -18.59
N ASN A 43 4.03 17.24 -19.11
CA ASN A 43 2.64 17.31 -19.55
C ASN A 43 1.75 16.65 -18.50
N LYS A 44 1.11 17.47 -17.66
CA LYS A 44 0.27 17.01 -16.56
C LYS A 44 -1.18 16.91 -17.01
N ASP A 45 -1.63 15.71 -17.35
CA ASP A 45 -3.06 15.44 -17.49
C ASP A 45 -3.73 15.42 -16.12
N THR A 46 -4.34 16.55 -15.76
CA THR A 46 -4.96 16.75 -14.45
C THR A 46 -6.11 15.77 -14.19
N GLY A 47 -6.84 15.34 -15.23
CA GLY A 47 -7.89 14.32 -15.13
C GLY A 47 -7.33 12.95 -14.74
N ALA A 48 -6.34 12.45 -15.48
CA ALA A 48 -5.70 11.17 -15.22
C ALA A 48 -5.02 11.12 -13.84
N LEU A 49 -4.39 12.23 -13.41
CA LEU A 49 -3.79 12.33 -12.08
C LEU A 49 -4.82 12.22 -10.95
N LYS A 50 -6.00 12.83 -11.09
CA LYS A 50 -7.08 12.71 -10.08
C LYS A 50 -7.60 11.28 -9.97
N GLU A 51 -7.74 10.57 -11.08
CA GLU A 51 -8.13 9.15 -11.07
C GLU A 51 -7.05 8.26 -10.42
N MET A 52 -5.78 8.47 -10.76
CA MET A 52 -4.67 7.77 -10.13
C MET A 52 -4.59 8.07 -8.62
N LEU A 53 -4.92 9.30 -8.20
CA LEU A 53 -4.97 9.68 -6.80
C LEU A 53 -6.11 8.96 -6.07
N SER A 54 -7.31 8.94 -6.65
CA SER A 54 -8.48 8.24 -6.11
C SER A 54 -8.19 6.74 -5.92
N THR A 55 -7.61 6.10 -6.93
CA THR A 55 -7.22 4.68 -6.83
C THR A 55 -6.14 4.46 -5.78
N PHE A 56 -5.15 5.34 -5.66
CA PHE A 56 -4.12 5.26 -4.62
C PHE A 56 -4.71 5.39 -3.21
N PHE A 57 -5.65 6.31 -2.98
CA PHE A 57 -6.33 6.46 -1.70
C PHE A 57 -7.14 5.21 -1.34
N SER A 58 -7.89 4.66 -2.30
CA SER A 58 -8.63 3.41 -2.14
C SER A 58 -7.72 2.23 -1.76
N VAL A 59 -6.54 2.13 -2.38
CA VAL A 59 -5.53 1.10 -2.05
C VAL A 59 -5.00 1.27 -0.63
N LEU A 60 -4.68 2.50 -0.20
CA LEU A 60 -4.20 2.78 1.15
C LEU A 60 -5.23 2.43 2.22
N ASP A 61 -6.49 2.82 1.98
CA ASP A 61 -7.56 2.59 2.96
C ASP A 61 -7.90 1.10 3.08
N ARG A 62 -7.89 0.35 1.96
CA ARG A 62 -8.03 -1.12 2.00
C ARG A 62 -6.86 -1.78 2.73
N ALA A 63 -5.63 -1.33 2.50
CA ALA A 63 -4.46 -1.87 3.17
C ALA A 63 -4.45 -1.57 4.68
N ALA A 64 -4.99 -0.41 5.10
CA ALA A 64 -5.18 -0.08 6.51
C ALA A 64 -6.28 -0.93 7.15
N LYS A 65 -7.42 -1.13 6.46
CA LYS A 65 -8.51 -2.01 6.91
C LYS A 65 -8.02 -3.45 7.13
N ASN A 66 -7.17 -3.95 6.22
CA ASN A 66 -6.57 -5.28 6.31
C ASN A 66 -5.38 -5.35 7.29
N LYS A 67 -5.12 -4.31 8.09
CA LYS A 67 -4.04 -4.23 9.08
C LYS A 67 -2.62 -4.43 8.51
N VAL A 68 -2.43 -4.20 7.20
CA VAL A 68 -1.09 -4.27 6.57
C VAL A 68 -0.27 -3.03 6.89
N ILE A 69 -0.94 -1.88 6.96
CA ILE A 69 -0.36 -0.60 7.38
C ILE A 69 -1.19 0.02 8.50
N HIS A 70 -0.54 0.80 9.36
CA HIS A 70 -1.26 1.54 10.40
C HIS A 70 -2.09 2.69 9.79
N LYS A 71 -3.23 3.02 10.40
CA LYS A 71 -4.12 4.12 9.97
C LYS A 71 -3.37 5.44 9.77
N ASN A 72 -2.48 5.79 10.71
CA ASN A 72 -1.69 7.03 10.62
C ASN A 72 -0.73 7.04 9.41
N ARG A 73 -0.21 5.87 9.00
CA ARG A 73 0.63 5.77 7.81
C ARG A 73 -0.19 6.00 6.54
N ALA A 74 -1.41 5.47 6.48
CA ALA A 74 -2.33 5.75 5.39
C ALA A 74 -2.66 7.25 5.34
N SER A 75 -3.09 7.86 6.45
CA SER A 75 -3.42 9.30 6.52
C SER A 75 -2.25 10.19 6.12
N ARG A 76 -1.03 9.92 6.61
CA ARG A 76 0.18 10.68 6.24
C ARG A 76 0.47 10.60 4.74
N LEU A 77 0.31 9.42 4.14
CA LEU A 77 0.50 9.26 2.69
C LEU A 77 -0.59 9.97 1.89
N LYS A 78 -1.84 9.90 2.31
CA LYS A 78 -2.94 10.64 1.67
C LYS A 78 -2.68 12.14 1.69
N SER A 79 -2.39 12.70 2.86
CA SER A 79 -2.06 14.12 3.02
C SER A 79 -0.87 14.55 2.15
N LYS A 80 0.22 13.77 2.14
CA LYS A 80 1.41 14.09 1.34
C LYS A 80 1.12 14.21 -0.16
N TYR A 81 0.31 13.30 -0.71
CA TYR A 81 0.00 13.30 -2.14
C TYR A 81 -1.15 14.25 -2.50
N ALA A 82 -2.05 14.53 -1.57
CA ALA A 82 -3.07 15.57 -1.73
C ALA A 82 -2.45 16.97 -1.83
N LEU A 83 -1.40 17.27 -1.04
CA LEU A 83 -0.68 18.55 -1.08
C LEU A 83 0.25 18.72 -2.31
N LYS A 84 0.56 17.62 -3.01
CA LYS A 84 1.48 17.62 -4.15
C LYS A 84 0.78 17.72 -5.50
N LEU A 85 -0.53 17.44 -5.53
CA LEU A 85 -1.38 17.70 -6.67
C LEU A 85 -1.67 19.21 -6.74
#